data_AF-A0A395CT11-F1
#
_entry.id   AF-A0A395CT11-F1
#
_cell.length_a   1.000
_cell.length_b   1.000
_cell.length_c   1.000
_cell.angle_alpha   90.00
_cell.angle_beta   90.00
_cell.angle_gamma   90.00
#
_symmetry.space_group_name_H-M   'P 1'
#
loop_
_entity.id
_entity.type
_entity.pdbx_description
1 polymer ?
#
loop_
_entity_poly.entity_id
_entity_poly.type
_entity_poly.pdbx_seq_one_letter_code
_entity_poly.pdbx_strand_id
1 'polypeptide(L)'
;MEIEMPTLFQSLLAERFDLLPEPVRRFHMLERELFTGSGAKVSAQGRGLGAAMLTFVAGLPAPGENIETHVRLTPLSGNKEFWRRDFAGRRYENVMEAAPDGRLIEHFGPFDLYFDLAASLAGLRRSLCEWRLLKIPLPRVTRPRIECFE
;
A
#
# COMPACT_ATOMS: atom_id res chain seq x y z
N MET A 1 -11.17 6.77 30.07
CA MET A 1 -9.90 6.34 29.48
C MET A 1 -10.28 5.63 28.20
N GLU A 2 -10.30 6.36 27.08
CA GLU A 2 -10.47 5.71 25.77
C GLU A 2 -9.27 4.78 25.61
N ILE A 3 -9.52 3.50 25.42
CA ILE A 3 -8.48 2.56 25.04
C ILE A 3 -8.26 2.86 23.56
N GLU A 4 -7.22 3.64 23.24
CA GLU A 4 -6.77 3.79 21.85
C GLU A 4 -6.49 2.39 21.32
N MET A 5 -7.30 1.96 20.34
CA MET A 5 -7.06 0.70 19.67
C MET A 5 -5.85 0.89 18.75
N PRO A 6 -4.95 -0.10 18.65
CA PRO A 6 -3.84 -0.01 17.72
C PRO A 6 -4.35 0.17 16.28
N THR A 7 -3.67 1.01 15.50
CA THR A 7 -3.92 1.16 14.07
C THR A 7 -3.65 -0.15 13.32
N LEU A 8 -4.00 -0.21 12.03
CA LEU A 8 -3.83 -1.42 11.22
C LEU A 8 -2.36 -1.85 11.19
N PHE A 9 -1.45 -0.91 10.93
CA PHE A 9 -0.02 -1.21 10.85
C PHE A 9 0.61 -1.50 12.21
N GLN A 10 0.14 -0.87 13.29
CA GLN A 10 0.54 -1.25 14.66
C GLN A 10 0.12 -2.69 14.96
N SER A 11 -1.10 -3.07 14.57
CA SER A 11 -1.63 -4.43 14.78
C SER A 11 -0.86 -5.49 13.98
N LEU A 12 -0.55 -5.21 12.70
CA LEU A 12 0.15 -6.13 11.81
C LEU A 12 1.63 -6.33 12.17
N LEU A 13 2.29 -5.28 12.63
CA LEU A 13 3.72 -5.32 12.94
C LEU A 13 4.00 -5.70 14.39
N ALA A 14 3.06 -5.45 15.31
CA ALA A 14 3.20 -5.65 16.74
C ALA A 14 4.51 -5.01 17.26
N GLU A 15 5.30 -5.72 18.06
CA GLU A 15 6.60 -5.25 18.59
C GLU A 15 7.58 -4.79 17.49
N ARG A 16 7.45 -5.31 16.26
CA ARG A 16 8.31 -4.90 15.13
C ARG A 16 8.01 -3.48 14.66
N PHE A 17 6.87 -2.91 15.04
CA PHE A 17 6.52 -1.53 14.73
C PHE A 17 7.55 -0.55 15.32
N ASP A 18 8.09 -0.86 16.49
CA ASP A 18 9.06 0.00 17.19
C ASP A 18 10.41 0.08 16.48
N LEU A 19 10.71 -0.89 15.60
CA LEU A 19 11.91 -0.88 14.76
C LEU A 19 11.87 0.18 13.66
N LEU A 20 10.68 0.67 13.30
CA LEU A 20 10.54 1.61 12.19
C LEU A 20 11.11 2.99 12.56
N PRO A 21 11.66 3.73 11.57
CA PRO A 21 12.04 5.13 11.76
C PRO A 21 10.86 5.96 12.29
N GLU A 22 11.15 6.97 13.12
CA GLU A 22 10.13 7.85 13.69
C GLU A 22 9.18 8.47 12.64
N PRO A 23 9.64 8.95 11.46
CA PRO A 23 8.73 9.47 10.44
C PRO A 23 7.72 8.43 9.95
N VAL A 24 8.15 7.18 9.77
CA VAL A 24 7.30 6.06 9.31
C VAL A 24 6.34 5.64 10.41
N ARG A 25 6.79 5.54 11.67
CA ARG A 25 5.90 5.28 12.81
C ARG A 25 4.82 6.34 12.93
N ARG A 26 5.22 7.63 12.89
CA ARG A 26 4.27 8.74 12.96
C ARG A 26 3.25 8.66 11.83
N PHE A 27 3.69 8.37 10.60
CA PHE A 27 2.78 8.20 9.46
C PHE A 27 1.69 7.14 9.76
N HIS A 28 2.07 6.01 10.33
CA HIS A 28 1.17 4.87 10.64
C HIS A 28 0.44 4.96 11.99
N MET A 29 0.73 5.99 12.80
CA MET A 29 0.01 6.33 14.03
C MET A 29 -1.10 7.36 13.79
N LEU A 30 -1.16 7.96 12.60
CA LEU A 30 -2.13 9.02 12.32
C LEU A 30 -3.52 8.45 12.13
N GLU A 31 -4.41 8.75 13.07
CA GLU A 31 -5.86 8.53 12.95
C GLU A 31 -6.55 9.57 12.04
N ARG A 32 -5.78 10.43 11.36
CA ARG A 32 -6.28 11.61 10.64
C ARG A 32 -5.64 11.76 9.28
N GLU A 33 -6.35 12.48 8.43
CA GLU A 33 -5.97 12.80 7.06
C GLU A 33 -4.56 13.42 7.01
N LEU A 34 -3.59 12.67 6.48
CA LEU A 34 -2.27 13.22 6.16
C LEU A 34 -2.26 13.65 4.69
N PHE A 35 -1.58 14.76 4.40
CA PHE A 35 -1.33 15.25 3.05
C PHE A 35 0.19 15.32 2.86
N THR A 36 0.76 14.42 2.08
CA THR A 36 2.20 14.45 1.76
C THR A 36 2.39 14.78 0.29
N GLY A 37 2.64 16.07 0.01
CA GLY A 37 3.14 16.53 -1.29
C GLY A 37 4.65 16.37 -1.35
N SER A 38 5.14 15.26 -1.87
CA SER A 38 6.57 15.12 -2.21
C SER A 38 6.70 14.62 -3.64
N GLY A 39 7.75 15.09 -4.33
CA GLY A 39 8.02 14.65 -5.69
C GLY A 39 8.34 13.16 -5.72
N ALA A 40 7.48 12.36 -6.34
CA ALA A 40 7.76 10.95 -6.58
C ALA A 40 8.60 10.77 -7.84
N LYS A 41 9.52 9.79 -7.80
CA LYS A 41 10.17 9.26 -9.00
C LYS A 41 9.47 7.98 -9.39
N VAL A 42 8.87 7.96 -10.57
CA VAL A 42 8.20 6.79 -11.14
C VAL A 42 9.06 6.27 -12.28
N SER A 43 9.40 4.99 -12.24
CA SER A 43 10.11 4.30 -13.32
C SER A 43 9.33 3.07 -13.77
N ALA A 44 9.13 2.91 -15.08
CA ALA A 44 8.56 1.68 -15.65
C ALA A 44 9.65 0.83 -16.31
N GLN A 45 9.75 -0.43 -15.92
CA GLN A 45 10.70 -1.39 -16.50
C GLN A 45 10.04 -2.34 -17.53
N GLY A 46 8.71 -2.43 -17.56
CA GLY A 46 7.97 -3.27 -18.50
C GLY A 46 7.83 -2.63 -19.89
N ARG A 47 8.07 -3.40 -20.95
CA ARG A 47 7.84 -3.01 -22.36
C ARG A 47 6.73 -3.87 -22.97
N GLY A 48 5.88 -3.29 -23.83
CA GLY A 48 4.85 -4.00 -24.60
C GLY A 48 3.40 -3.78 -24.13
N LEU A 49 2.44 -4.31 -24.89
CA LEU A 49 1.00 -4.09 -24.70
C LEU A 49 0.49 -4.59 -23.34
N GLY A 50 1.02 -5.70 -22.83
CA GLY A 50 0.63 -6.23 -21.51
C GLY A 50 1.01 -5.28 -20.36
N ALA A 51 2.23 -4.72 -20.40
CA ALA A 51 2.66 -3.73 -19.41
C ALA A 51 1.84 -2.43 -19.51
N ALA A 52 1.51 -2.00 -20.73
CA ALA A 52 0.65 -0.83 -20.95
C ALA A 52 -0.78 -1.06 -20.42
N MET A 53 -1.36 -2.24 -20.66
CA MET A 53 -2.69 -2.60 -20.17
C MET A 53 -2.74 -2.67 -18.64
N LEU A 54 -1.73 -3.29 -18.01
CA LEU A 54 -1.61 -3.31 -16.54
C LEU A 54 -1.45 -1.89 -15.98
N THR A 55 -0.64 -1.05 -16.62
CA THR A 55 -0.45 0.36 -16.21
C THR A 55 -1.73 1.18 -16.35
N PHE A 56 -2.53 0.89 -17.38
CA PHE A 56 -3.81 1.54 -17.60
C PHE A 56 -4.85 1.09 -16.58
N VAL A 57 -5.10 -0.23 -16.47
CA VAL A 57 -6.09 -0.84 -15.58
C VAL A 57 -5.76 -0.56 -14.12
N ALA A 58 -4.49 -0.66 -13.73
CA ALA A 58 -4.09 -0.43 -12.35
C ALA A 58 -3.96 1.05 -11.98
N GLY A 59 -4.00 1.99 -12.93
CA GLY A 59 -3.84 3.42 -12.64
C GLY A 59 -2.39 3.93 -12.59
N LEU A 60 -1.37 3.07 -12.76
CA LEU A 60 0.10 3.33 -12.62
C LEU A 60 0.56 4.69 -13.20
N PRO A 61 1.10 5.67 -12.42
CA PRO A 61 1.54 6.94 -13.00
C PRO A 61 2.51 6.71 -14.16
N ALA A 62 2.50 7.66 -15.11
CA ALA A 62 3.51 7.67 -16.15
C ALA A 62 4.91 7.82 -15.51
N PRO A 63 5.96 7.20 -16.09
CA PRO A 63 7.32 7.43 -15.63
C PRO A 63 7.66 8.92 -15.65
N GLY A 64 8.31 9.39 -14.60
CA GLY A 64 8.63 10.80 -14.44
C GLY A 64 9.35 11.08 -13.13
N GLU A 65 9.94 12.27 -13.05
CA GLU A 65 10.60 12.78 -11.85
C GLU A 65 9.79 13.94 -11.28
N ASN A 66 9.85 14.13 -9.95
CA ASN A 66 9.11 15.16 -9.24
C ASN A 66 7.60 15.13 -9.50
N ILE A 67 7.02 13.94 -9.64
CA ILE A 67 5.58 13.78 -9.81
C ILE A 67 4.89 14.22 -8.53
N GLU A 68 4.06 15.26 -8.63
CA GLU A 68 3.23 15.71 -7.53
C GLU A 68 2.36 14.53 -7.07
N THR A 69 2.57 14.16 -5.82
CA THR A 69 1.91 13.00 -5.21
C THR A 69 1.10 13.48 -4.02
N HIS A 70 -0.15 13.07 -3.95
CA HIS A 70 -1.01 13.28 -2.80
C HIS A 70 -1.39 11.91 -2.27
N VAL A 71 -1.17 11.67 -0.98
CA VAL A 71 -1.63 10.45 -0.31
C VAL A 71 -2.56 10.88 0.80
N ARG A 72 -3.73 10.26 0.88
CA ARG A 72 -4.76 10.46 1.89
C ARG A 72 -5.07 9.11 2.52
N LEU A 73 -4.98 9.04 3.84
CA LEU A 73 -5.38 7.90 4.66
C LEU A 73 -6.63 8.27 5.45
N THR A 74 -7.61 7.38 5.50
CA THR A 74 -8.85 7.55 6.25
C THR A 74 -9.14 6.24 7.00
N PRO A 75 -9.01 6.22 8.34
CA PRO A 75 -9.37 5.04 9.12
C PRO A 75 -10.85 4.71 8.94
N LEU A 76 -11.15 3.42 8.84
CA LEU A 76 -12.51 2.86 8.77
C LEU A 76 -12.76 1.96 9.99
N SER A 77 -14.03 1.65 10.23
CA SER A 77 -14.40 0.69 11.27
C SER A 77 -13.80 -0.70 11.00
N GLY A 78 -13.46 -1.41 12.08
CA GLY A 78 -12.91 -2.77 11.99
C GLY A 78 -11.43 -2.84 11.62
N ASN A 79 -10.62 -1.86 12.03
CA ASN A 79 -9.18 -1.82 11.79
C ASN A 79 -8.82 -1.87 10.30
N LYS A 80 -9.56 -1.12 9.49
CA LYS A 80 -9.31 -0.98 8.07
C LYS A 80 -8.91 0.45 7.77
N GLU A 81 -8.19 0.64 6.68
CA GLU A 81 -7.80 1.97 6.23
C GLU A 81 -8.21 2.16 4.77
N PHE A 82 -8.95 3.23 4.48
CA PHE A 82 -9.18 3.67 3.12
C PHE A 82 -8.05 4.60 2.70
N TRP A 83 -7.45 4.29 1.57
CA TRP A 83 -6.32 5.01 1.01
C TRP A 83 -6.72 5.60 -0.32
N ARG A 84 -6.45 6.89 -0.50
CA ARG A 84 -6.60 7.61 -1.77
C ARG A 84 -5.25 8.21 -2.14
N ARG A 85 -4.75 7.92 -3.33
CA ARG A 85 -3.49 8.47 -3.85
C ARG A 85 -3.75 9.16 -5.18
N ASP A 86 -3.15 10.33 -5.39
CA ASP A 86 -3.17 11.06 -6.65
C ASP A 86 -1.73 11.27 -7.11
N PHE A 87 -1.40 10.80 -8.30
CA PHE A 87 -0.09 11.00 -8.93
C PHE A 87 -0.30 11.76 -10.24
N ALA A 88 -0.05 13.08 -10.22
CA ALA A 88 -0.27 13.96 -11.38
C ALA A 88 -1.62 13.75 -12.10
N GLY A 89 -2.71 13.64 -11.33
CA GLY A 89 -4.08 13.47 -11.83
C GLY A 89 -4.52 12.01 -12.00
N ARG A 90 -3.63 11.03 -11.80
CA ARG A 90 -4.01 9.60 -11.76
C ARG A 90 -4.35 9.19 -10.34
N ARG A 91 -5.61 8.88 -10.11
CA ARG A 91 -6.15 8.53 -8.80
C ARG A 91 -6.17 7.02 -8.58
N TYR A 92 -5.89 6.66 -7.35
CA TYR A 92 -5.90 5.30 -6.83
C TYR A 92 -6.63 5.29 -5.54
N GLU A 93 -7.52 4.32 -5.41
CA GLU A 93 -8.26 4.13 -4.19
C GLU A 93 -8.24 2.64 -3.87
N ASN A 94 -7.97 2.36 -2.62
CA ASN A 94 -7.88 1.00 -2.11
C ASN A 94 -8.28 0.98 -0.64
N VAL A 95 -8.75 -0.17 -0.19
CA VAL A 95 -8.98 -0.43 1.23
C VAL A 95 -7.94 -1.42 1.70
N MET A 96 -7.31 -1.13 2.83
CA MET A 96 -6.36 -2.01 3.48
C MET A 96 -6.96 -2.63 4.74
N GLU A 97 -6.71 -3.91 4.96
CA GLU A 97 -7.09 -4.63 6.18
C GLU A 97 -6.09 -5.74 6.52
N ALA A 98 -6.16 -6.26 7.74
CA ALA A 98 -5.34 -7.39 8.16
C ALA A 98 -6.00 -8.72 7.76
N ALA A 99 -5.22 -9.59 7.12
CA ALA A 99 -5.59 -11.00 6.96
C ALA A 99 -5.48 -11.74 8.31
N PRO A 100 -6.26 -12.82 8.53
CA PRO A 100 -6.14 -13.64 9.74
C PRO A 100 -4.76 -14.26 9.96
N ASP A 101 -3.94 -14.39 8.91
CA ASP A 101 -2.59 -14.94 8.96
C ASP A 101 -1.50 -13.85 9.14
N GLY A 102 -1.89 -12.61 9.43
CA GLY A 102 -0.98 -11.49 9.71
C GLY A 102 -0.40 -10.81 8.47
N ARG A 103 -0.91 -11.13 7.27
CA ARG A 103 -0.58 -10.41 6.03
C ARG A 103 -1.45 -9.16 5.88
N LEU A 104 -0.94 -8.16 5.17
CA LEU A 104 -1.72 -7.00 4.76
C LEU A 104 -2.51 -7.36 3.50
N ILE A 105 -3.82 -7.11 3.48
CA ILE A 105 -4.64 -7.20 2.27
C ILE A 105 -4.90 -5.78 1.76
N GLU A 106 -4.63 -5.55 0.49
CA GLU A 106 -5.03 -4.37 -0.26
C GLU A 106 -6.13 -4.75 -1.26
N HIS A 107 -7.33 -4.24 -1.04
CA HIS A 107 -8.47 -4.37 -1.94
C HIS A 107 -8.42 -3.28 -3.00
N PHE A 108 -8.23 -3.68 -4.24
CA PHE A 108 -8.12 -2.78 -5.39
C PHE A 108 -9.02 -3.27 -6.52
N GLY A 109 -10.19 -2.67 -6.65
CA GLY A 109 -11.20 -3.08 -7.63
C GLY A 109 -11.55 -4.57 -7.48
N PRO A 110 -11.43 -5.39 -8.55
CA PRO A 110 -11.71 -6.83 -8.47
C PRO A 110 -10.54 -7.65 -7.88
N PHE A 111 -9.44 -6.99 -7.51
CA PHE A 111 -8.24 -7.66 -7.01
C PHE A 111 -8.10 -7.55 -5.49
N ASP A 112 -7.65 -8.63 -4.87
CA ASP A 112 -7.07 -8.60 -3.53
C ASP A 112 -5.57 -8.86 -3.64
N LEU A 113 -4.76 -7.97 -3.08
CA LEU A 113 -3.30 -8.05 -3.08
C LEU A 113 -2.82 -8.32 -1.66
N TYR A 114 -2.15 -9.45 -1.43
CA TYR A 114 -1.64 -9.84 -0.12
C TYR A 114 -0.16 -9.52 -0.03
N PHE A 115 0.24 -8.77 1.00
CA PHE A 115 1.61 -8.33 1.21
C PHE A 115 2.19 -8.90 2.50
N ASP A 116 3.43 -9.37 2.39
CA ASP A 116 4.29 -9.60 3.55
C ASP A 116 4.90 -8.26 3.97
N LEU A 117 4.95 -8.04 5.29
CA LEU A 117 5.51 -6.84 5.89
C LEU A 117 6.84 -7.14 6.60
N ALA A 118 7.86 -6.35 6.30
CA ALA A 118 9.14 -6.38 6.98
C ALA A 118 9.49 -4.98 7.50
N ALA A 119 9.50 -4.82 8.83
CA ALA A 119 9.93 -3.61 9.51
C ALA A 119 11.42 -3.70 9.87
N SER A 120 12.12 -2.59 9.70
CA SER A 120 13.54 -2.44 10.03
C SER A 120 13.87 -0.99 10.36
N LEU A 121 15.06 -0.74 10.90
CA LEU A 121 15.59 0.62 11.11
C LEU A 121 15.72 1.44 9.82
N ALA A 122 15.70 0.78 8.64
CA ALA A 122 15.73 1.48 7.36
C ALA A 122 14.35 1.98 6.93
N GLY A 123 13.27 1.33 7.40
CA GLY A 123 11.92 1.57 6.90
C GLY A 123 11.04 0.32 6.90
N LEU A 124 9.84 0.48 6.33
CA LEU A 124 8.85 -0.58 6.15
C LEU A 124 8.88 -1.08 4.70
N ARG A 125 9.18 -2.36 4.50
CA ARG A 125 9.05 -3.03 3.21
C ARG A 125 7.75 -3.81 3.13
N ARG A 126 7.04 -3.65 2.00
CA ARG A 126 5.87 -4.44 1.62
C ARG A 126 6.16 -5.22 0.35
N SER A 127 5.93 -6.52 0.36
CA SER A 127 6.21 -7.39 -0.79
C SER A 127 5.00 -8.23 -1.16
N LEU A 128 4.55 -8.13 -2.40
CA LEU A 128 3.37 -8.87 -2.86
C LEU A 128 3.66 -10.38 -2.87
N CYS A 129 2.94 -11.13 -2.05
CA CYS A 129 3.10 -12.57 -1.87
C CYS A 129 1.93 -13.38 -2.45
N GLU A 130 0.77 -12.77 -2.67
CA GLU A 130 -0.38 -13.44 -3.28
C GLU A 130 -1.29 -12.39 -3.91
N TRP A 131 -1.99 -12.78 -4.97
CA TRP A 131 -3.02 -11.93 -5.56
C TRP A 131 -4.21 -12.78 -5.98
N ARG A 132 -5.40 -12.20 -5.83
CA ARG A 132 -6.66 -12.84 -6.17
C ARG A 132 -7.45 -11.98 -7.13
N LEU A 133 -8.22 -12.62 -8.01
CA LEU A 133 -9.22 -11.96 -8.84
C LEU A 133 -10.59 -12.48 -8.42
N LEU A 134 -11.50 -11.57 -8.04
CA LEU A 134 -12.84 -11.93 -7.55
C LEU A 134 -12.79 -12.97 -6.42
N LYS A 135 -11.85 -12.79 -5.47
CA LYS A 135 -11.56 -13.69 -4.34
C LYS A 135 -10.96 -15.06 -4.70
N ILE A 136 -10.70 -15.35 -5.98
CA ILE A 136 -10.06 -16.58 -6.44
C ILE A 136 -8.53 -16.38 -6.52
N PRO A 137 -7.72 -17.20 -5.83
CA PRO A 137 -6.26 -17.14 -5.95
C PRO A 137 -5.79 -17.35 -7.40
N LEU A 138 -4.98 -16.40 -7.88
CA LEU A 138 -4.38 -16.51 -9.21
C LEU A 138 -3.03 -17.26 -9.13
N PRO A 139 -2.61 -17.95 -10.21
CA PRO A 139 -1.34 -18.67 -10.24
C PRO A 139 -0.14 -17.76 -9.91
N ARG A 140 0.85 -18.30 -9.19
CA ARG A 140 2.06 -17.55 -8.81
C ARG A 140 2.82 -17.00 -10.02
N VAL A 141 2.79 -17.70 -11.15
CA VAL A 141 3.47 -17.30 -12.40
C VAL A 141 2.89 -16.04 -13.04
N THR A 142 1.64 -15.68 -12.71
CA THR A 142 1.01 -14.46 -13.23
C THR A 142 1.19 -13.27 -12.29
N ARG A 143 1.62 -13.52 -11.05
CA ARG A 143 1.73 -12.49 -10.00
C ARG A 143 2.77 -11.43 -10.39
N PRO A 144 2.40 -10.14 -10.43
CA PRO A 144 3.37 -9.08 -10.66
C PRO A 144 4.35 -9.00 -9.50
N ARG A 145 5.57 -8.54 -9.76
CA ARG A 145 6.50 -8.19 -8.68
C ARG A 145 6.18 -6.77 -8.22
N ILE A 146 5.64 -6.64 -7.02
CA ILE A 146 5.38 -5.35 -6.38
C ILE A 146 6.16 -5.32 -5.07
N GLU A 147 7.04 -4.33 -4.98
CA GLU A 147 7.74 -3.97 -3.75
C GLU A 147 7.46 -2.49 -3.47
N CYS A 148 7.12 -2.19 -2.22
CA CYS A 148 6.99 -0.83 -1.73
C CYS A 148 7.87 -0.67 -0.50
N PHE A 149 8.51 0.48 -0.39
CA PHE A 149 9.37 0.82 0.73
C PHE A 149 9.02 2.23 1.21
N GLU A 150 8.89 2.36 2.53
CA GLU A 150 8.56 3.60 3.25
C GLU A 150 9.62 3.90 4.29
#